data_AF-A0A925L3Q8-F1
#
_entry.id   AF-A0A925L3Q8-F1
#
_cell.length_a   1.000
_cell.length_b   1.000
_cell.length_c   1.000
_cell.angle_alpha   90.00
_cell.angle_beta   90.00
_cell.angle_gamma   90.00
#
_symmetry.space_group_name_H-M   'P 1'
#
loop_
_entity.id
_entity.type
_entity.pdbx_description
1 polymer ?
#
loop_
_entity_poly.entity_id
_entity_poly.type
_entity_poly.pdbx_seq_one_letter_code
_entity_poly.pdbx_strand_id
1 'polypeptide(L)'
;MAIISWSEMMSVGVPVLDADHKTLIGLINNLHRSVGDDEEYATLGSVLKALEDYASHHFAREERVMETCRYPSVSTHGRMHSRLAAQVTALKVSYDEDRTTVRAKECLDFLNKWLIEHICSTDMDYRSWVVGHADAAAAAESVTLTGPRPDAVSLDWKSLRVLVVDDNQNFCHVMRTILEGVGVSDIRTAADVAGAKLALHGTALDMVVSDWHVGADSGLDLVAWIRRQPQLENLPVLMLSGHERVANRDVALNAGADEFMEKPISARGLLICLAKLMRKRREQG
;
A
#
# COMPACT_ATOMS: atom_id res chain seq x y z
N MET A 1 15.51 7.36 -11.25
CA MET A 1 16.30 7.45 -10.00
C MET A 1 15.38 7.90 -8.87
N ALA A 2 15.64 7.48 -7.63
CA ALA A 2 14.86 7.93 -6.47
C ALA A 2 15.15 9.41 -6.19
N ILE A 3 14.11 10.20 -5.89
CA ILE A 3 14.24 11.61 -5.51
C ILE A 3 14.60 11.74 -4.03
N ILE A 4 14.10 10.83 -3.20
CA ILE A 4 14.43 10.74 -1.78
C ILE A 4 15.05 9.37 -1.50
N SER A 5 16.18 9.33 -0.80
CA SER A 5 16.78 8.08 -0.31
C SER A 5 16.75 8.08 1.21
N TRP A 6 16.30 6.96 1.79
CA TRP A 6 16.33 6.78 3.25
C TRP A 6 17.76 6.92 3.78
N SER A 7 17.89 7.54 4.95
CA SER A 7 19.14 7.55 5.71
C SER A 7 18.84 7.41 7.19
N GLU A 8 19.80 6.95 7.99
CA GLU A 8 19.64 6.82 9.44
C GLU A 8 19.37 8.16 10.15
N MET A 9 19.61 9.30 9.50
CA MET A 9 19.23 10.62 10.02
C MET A 9 17.71 10.84 10.04
N MET A 10 16.96 10.06 9.25
CA MET A 10 15.50 10.08 9.23
C MET A 10 14.88 9.13 10.26
N SER A 11 15.70 8.30 10.93
CA SER A 11 15.21 7.34 11.92
C SER A 11 14.83 8.03 13.23
N VAL A 12 13.61 7.76 13.69
CA VAL A 12 13.14 8.13 15.04
C VAL A 12 13.48 7.06 16.07
N GLY A 13 14.10 5.95 15.66
CA GLY A 13 14.56 4.86 16.50
C GLY A 13 13.47 3.90 16.96
N VAL A 14 12.29 3.95 16.32
CA VAL A 14 11.20 2.98 16.49
C VAL A 14 11.04 2.26 15.15
N PRO A 15 11.44 0.98 15.03
CA PRO A 15 11.53 0.30 13.73
C PRO A 15 10.25 0.32 12.88
N VAL A 16 9.09 0.30 13.53
CA VAL A 16 7.79 0.36 12.84
C VAL A 16 7.51 1.75 12.26
N LEU A 17 7.87 2.82 12.97
CA LEU A 17 7.74 4.19 12.45
C LEU A 17 8.73 4.44 11.32
N ASP A 18 9.97 3.95 11.45
CA ASP A 18 10.98 4.04 10.38
C ASP A 18 10.55 3.25 9.13
N ALA A 19 9.82 2.13 9.30
CA ALA A 19 9.23 1.39 8.19
C ALA A 19 8.11 2.20 7.51
N ASP A 20 7.24 2.84 8.29
CA ASP A 20 6.19 3.72 7.76
C ASP A 20 6.80 4.90 6.96
N HIS A 21 7.84 5.53 7.48
CA HIS A 21 8.58 6.58 6.76
C HIS A 21 9.15 6.09 5.42
N LYS A 22 9.77 4.91 5.40
CA LYS A 22 10.27 4.28 4.16
C LYS A 22 9.15 4.02 3.16
N THR A 23 7.98 3.59 3.63
CA THR A 23 6.79 3.41 2.77
C THR A 23 6.32 4.75 2.19
N LEU A 24 6.20 5.81 2.99
CA LEU A 24 5.83 7.14 2.51
C LEU A 24 6.84 7.68 1.48
N ILE A 25 8.14 7.54 1.75
CA ILE A 25 9.22 7.87 0.81
C ILE A 25 9.09 7.06 -0.48
N GLY A 26 8.79 5.77 -0.38
CA GLY A 26 8.55 4.89 -1.53
C GLY A 26 7.41 5.39 -2.42
N LEU A 27 6.29 5.79 -1.81
CA LEU A 27 5.14 6.33 -2.55
C LEU A 27 5.48 7.62 -3.29
N ILE A 28 6.22 8.54 -2.66
CA ILE A 28 6.70 9.77 -3.31
C ILE A 28 7.67 9.45 -4.45
N ASN A 29 8.59 8.52 -4.24
CA ASN A 29 9.51 8.07 -5.28
C ASN A 29 8.79 7.40 -6.45
N ASN A 30 7.65 6.74 -6.22
CA ASN A 30 6.82 6.16 -7.28
C ASN A 30 6.18 7.27 -8.12
N LEU A 31 5.60 8.29 -7.48
CA LEU A 31 5.08 9.46 -8.18
C LEU A 31 6.16 10.17 -9.01
N HIS A 32 7.36 10.35 -8.46
CA HIS A 32 8.47 10.95 -9.20
C HIS A 32 8.81 10.20 -10.48
N ARG A 33 8.76 8.86 -10.47
CA ARG A 33 9.06 8.06 -11.66
C ARG A 33 7.99 8.16 -12.74
N SER A 34 6.75 8.40 -12.37
CA SER A 34 5.65 8.52 -13.33
C SER A 34 5.50 9.93 -13.91
N VAL A 35 6.24 10.94 -13.41
CA VAL A 35 6.16 12.29 -13.97
C VAL A 35 6.63 12.29 -15.42
N GLY A 36 5.75 12.71 -16.33
CA GLY A 36 5.99 12.74 -17.78
C GLY A 36 5.81 11.40 -18.49
N ASP A 37 5.34 10.36 -17.80
CA ASP A 37 4.96 9.05 -18.38
C ASP A 37 3.50 9.08 -18.87
N ASP A 38 3.13 8.21 -19.81
CA ASP A 38 1.75 8.08 -20.31
C ASP A 38 0.78 7.66 -19.18
N GLU A 39 1.31 6.94 -18.18
CA GLU A 39 0.61 6.46 -16.99
C GLU A 39 0.66 7.43 -15.79
N GLU A 40 1.08 8.69 -16.01
CA GLU A 40 1.24 9.71 -14.96
C GLU A 40 -0.02 9.86 -14.10
N TYR A 41 -1.18 10.07 -14.74
CA TYR A 41 -2.44 10.32 -14.03
C TYR A 41 -2.90 9.11 -13.23
N ALA A 42 -2.84 7.90 -13.81
CA ALA A 42 -3.22 6.67 -13.13
C ALA A 42 -2.33 6.41 -11.91
N THR A 43 -1.02 6.66 -12.04
CA THR A 43 -0.06 6.54 -10.94
C THR A 43 -0.33 7.60 -9.87
N LEU A 44 -0.56 8.85 -10.25
CA LEU A 44 -0.91 9.94 -9.33
C LEU A 44 -2.14 9.59 -8.49
N GLY A 45 -3.22 9.13 -9.13
CA GLY A 45 -4.43 8.72 -8.42
C GLY A 45 -4.18 7.59 -7.42
N SER A 46 -3.36 6.61 -7.80
CA SER A 46 -2.97 5.49 -6.93
C SER A 46 -2.11 5.94 -5.75
N VAL A 47 -1.13 6.83 -5.99
CA VAL A 47 -0.26 7.39 -4.95
C VAL A 47 -1.04 8.28 -3.99
N LEU A 48 -1.90 9.18 -4.48
CA LEU A 48 -2.74 10.02 -3.61
C LEU A 48 -3.66 9.17 -2.73
N LYS A 49 -4.26 8.11 -3.29
CA LYS A 49 -5.11 7.20 -2.51
C LYS A 49 -4.32 6.42 -1.47
N ALA A 50 -3.12 5.95 -1.82
CA ALA A 50 -2.25 5.25 -0.89
C ALA A 50 -1.75 6.17 0.22
N LEU A 51 -1.33 7.39 -0.10
CA LEU A 51 -0.85 8.40 0.86
C LEU A 51 -1.94 8.84 1.83
N GLU A 52 -3.17 9.07 1.37
CA GLU A 52 -4.30 9.42 2.23
C GLU A 52 -4.49 8.40 3.36
N ASP A 53 -4.51 7.11 3.01
CA ASP A 53 -4.67 6.02 3.96
C ASP A 53 -3.43 5.83 4.85
N TYR A 54 -2.23 5.80 4.24
CA TYR A 54 -0.99 5.51 4.97
C TYR A 54 -0.56 6.64 5.89
N ALA A 55 -0.64 7.90 5.45
CA ALA A 55 -0.22 9.04 6.27
C ALA A 55 -1.08 9.15 7.53
N SER A 56 -2.40 9.02 7.39
CA SER A 56 -3.33 9.05 8.54
C SER A 56 -3.03 7.96 9.56
N HIS A 57 -2.66 6.77 9.09
CA HIS A 57 -2.30 5.64 9.96
C HIS A 57 -0.93 5.82 10.62
N HIS A 58 0.06 6.28 9.86
CA HIS A 58 1.38 6.63 10.38
C HIS A 58 1.28 7.69 11.48
N PHE A 59 0.56 8.78 11.25
CA PHE A 59 0.33 9.83 12.26
C PHE A 59 -0.33 9.28 13.53
N ALA A 60 -1.33 8.40 13.39
CA ALA A 60 -1.98 7.77 14.54
C ALA A 60 -1.01 6.89 15.35
N ARG A 61 -0.05 6.22 14.69
CA ARG A 61 1.02 5.47 15.35
C ARG A 61 1.97 6.39 16.10
N GLU A 62 2.45 7.44 15.44
CA GLU A 62 3.36 8.41 16.06
C GLU A 62 2.71 9.08 17.26
N GLU A 63 1.46 9.53 17.13
CA GLU A 63 0.70 10.11 18.24
C GLU A 63 0.55 9.15 19.41
N ARG A 64 0.24 7.87 19.14
CA ARG A 64 0.19 6.84 20.18
C ARG A 64 1.54 6.64 20.87
N VAL A 65 2.64 6.65 20.13
CA VAL A 65 3.99 6.53 20.69
C VAL A 65 4.32 7.78 21.52
N MET A 66 4.05 8.97 21.00
CA MET A 66 4.24 10.24 21.68
C MET A 66 3.45 10.32 22.99
N GLU A 67 2.18 9.91 22.99
CA GLU A 67 1.35 9.80 24.20
C GLU A 67 1.95 8.84 25.23
N THR A 68 2.35 7.65 24.78
CA THR A 68 2.93 6.61 25.64
C THR A 68 4.24 7.08 26.29
N CYS A 69 5.09 7.76 25.52
CA CYS A 69 6.35 8.32 25.98
C CYS A 69 6.20 9.68 26.66
N ARG A 70 4.96 10.17 26.83
CA ARG A 70 4.60 11.44 27.48
C ARG A 70 5.27 12.67 26.85
N TYR A 71 5.39 12.69 25.53
CA TYR A 71 5.90 13.83 24.79
C TYR A 71 4.98 15.05 24.97
N PRO A 72 5.47 16.19 25.50
CA PRO A 72 4.63 17.30 25.95
C PRO A 72 3.90 18.03 24.82
N SER A 73 4.42 17.98 23.60
CA SER A 73 3.89 18.71 22.45
C SER A 73 3.02 17.85 21.52
N VAL A 74 2.56 16.68 21.97
CA VAL A 74 1.76 15.75 21.15
C VAL A 74 0.52 16.42 20.53
N SER A 75 -0.20 17.27 21.28
CA SER A 75 -1.38 17.96 20.73
C SER A 75 -1.01 18.99 19.65
N THR A 76 0.16 19.61 19.75
CA THR A 76 0.65 20.53 18.71
C THR A 76 1.09 19.76 17.47
N HIS A 77 1.77 18.64 17.67
CA HIS A 77 2.18 17.73 16.61
C HIS A 77 0.96 17.18 15.85
N GLY A 78 -0.05 16.67 16.55
CA GLY A 78 -1.28 16.16 15.92
C GLY A 78 -2.08 17.21 15.13
N ARG A 79 -1.98 18.50 15.47
CA ARG A 79 -2.55 19.57 14.63
C ARG A 79 -1.80 19.74 13.31
N MET A 80 -0.47 19.53 13.31
CA MET A 80 0.32 19.50 12.07
C MET A 80 -0.13 18.33 11.21
N HIS A 81 -0.19 17.11 11.77
CA HIS A 81 -0.72 15.92 11.08
C HIS A 81 -2.09 16.15 10.44
N SER A 82 -3.03 16.67 11.22
CA SER A 82 -4.40 16.95 10.76
C SER A 82 -4.42 17.90 9.56
N ARG A 83 -3.55 18.93 9.56
CA ARG A 83 -3.44 19.88 8.43
C ARG A 83 -2.90 19.19 7.18
N LEU A 84 -1.92 18.32 7.33
CA LEU A 84 -1.24 17.64 6.24
C LEU A 84 -2.16 16.61 5.58
N ALA A 85 -2.83 15.81 6.41
CA ALA A 85 -3.87 14.89 5.95
C ALA A 85 -4.97 15.63 5.18
N ALA A 86 -5.45 16.77 5.69
CA ALA A 86 -6.46 17.58 4.99
C ALA A 86 -5.98 18.10 3.63
N GLN A 87 -4.70 18.45 3.47
CA GLN A 87 -4.14 18.87 2.18
C GLN A 87 -4.07 17.72 1.18
N VAL A 88 -3.67 16.51 1.62
CA VAL A 88 -3.67 15.31 0.76
C VAL A 88 -5.09 14.94 0.33
N THR A 89 -6.05 14.97 1.25
CA THR A 89 -7.47 14.75 0.93
C THR A 89 -8.00 15.79 -0.05
N ALA A 90 -7.64 17.08 0.10
CA ALA A 90 -8.04 18.13 -0.84
C ALA A 90 -7.48 17.87 -2.25
N LEU A 91 -6.21 17.50 -2.37
CA LEU A 91 -5.61 17.11 -3.67
C LEU A 91 -6.33 15.89 -4.27
N LYS A 92 -6.67 14.89 -3.45
CA LYS A 92 -7.40 13.71 -3.91
C LYS A 92 -8.79 14.05 -4.42
N VAL A 93 -9.53 14.90 -3.71
CA VAL A 93 -10.86 15.37 -4.13
C VAL A 93 -10.78 16.10 -5.47
N SER A 94 -9.86 17.05 -5.64
CA SER A 94 -9.68 17.75 -6.93
C SER A 94 -9.33 16.79 -8.06
N TYR A 95 -8.43 15.83 -7.81
CA TYR A 95 -8.07 14.80 -8.79
C TYR A 95 -9.27 13.92 -9.20
N ASP A 96 -10.13 13.55 -8.25
CA ASP A 96 -11.31 12.72 -8.51
C ASP A 96 -12.39 13.47 -9.32
N GLU A 97 -12.52 14.77 -9.09
CA GLU A 97 -13.42 15.64 -9.86
C GLU A 97 -12.93 15.80 -11.30
N ASP A 98 -11.64 16.10 -11.48
CA ASP A 98 -10.98 16.20 -12.78
C ASP A 98 -9.49 15.91 -12.64
N ARG A 99 -9.05 14.82 -13.28
CA ARG A 99 -7.66 14.32 -13.23
C ARG A 99 -6.63 15.35 -13.69
N THR A 100 -7.01 16.33 -14.50
CA THR A 100 -6.10 17.35 -15.04
C THR A 100 -5.88 18.54 -14.10
N THR A 101 -6.69 18.67 -13.05
CA THR A 101 -6.59 19.77 -12.06
C THR A 101 -5.36 19.65 -11.17
N VAL A 102 -4.88 18.42 -10.96
CA VAL A 102 -3.69 18.15 -10.16
C VAL A 102 -2.56 17.74 -11.08
N ARG A 103 -1.52 18.56 -11.16
CA ARG A 103 -0.29 18.23 -11.90
C ARG A 103 0.60 17.34 -11.04
N ALA A 104 1.05 16.21 -11.58
CA ALA A 104 1.89 15.26 -10.84
C ALA A 104 3.17 15.92 -10.32
N LYS A 105 3.79 16.80 -11.11
CA LYS A 105 4.98 17.56 -10.70
C LYS A 105 4.73 18.50 -9.52
N GLU A 106 3.64 19.27 -9.55
CA GLU A 106 3.30 20.19 -8.45
C GLU A 106 2.92 19.43 -7.17
N CYS A 107 2.19 18.32 -7.33
CA CYS A 107 1.87 17.41 -6.25
C CYS A 107 3.14 16.79 -5.66
N LEU A 108 4.08 16.35 -6.50
CA LEU A 108 5.37 15.83 -6.07
C LEU A 108 6.18 16.87 -5.30
N ASP A 109 6.29 18.10 -5.81
CA ASP A 109 7.03 19.19 -5.15
C ASP A 109 6.44 19.48 -3.77
N PHE A 110 5.11 19.52 -3.65
CA PHE A 110 4.41 19.65 -2.38
C PHE A 110 4.72 18.49 -1.43
N LEU A 111 4.52 17.24 -1.87
CA LEU A 111 4.71 16.04 -1.03
C LEU A 111 6.17 15.88 -0.60
N ASN A 112 7.12 16.13 -1.50
CA ASN A 112 8.55 16.04 -1.23
C ASN A 112 8.97 17.07 -0.18
N LYS A 113 8.58 18.34 -0.36
CA LYS A 113 8.85 19.40 0.63
C LYS A 113 8.22 19.05 1.97
N TRP A 114 6.95 18.69 1.95
CA TRP A 114 6.19 18.34 3.13
C TRP A 114 6.84 17.20 3.92
N LEU A 115 7.09 16.06 3.27
CA LEU A 115 7.57 14.86 3.94
C LEU A 115 9.00 15.06 4.48
N ILE A 116 9.87 15.72 3.71
CA ILE A 116 11.24 16.01 4.16
C ILE A 116 11.21 16.96 5.37
N GLU A 117 10.47 18.06 5.30
CA GLU A 117 10.37 19.01 6.42
C GLU A 117 9.77 18.35 7.66
N HIS A 118 8.79 17.46 7.48
CA HIS A 118 8.17 16.75 8.59
C HIS A 118 9.12 15.72 9.22
N ILE A 119 9.59 14.73 8.47
CA ILE A 119 10.44 13.65 8.97
C ILE A 119 11.77 14.19 9.50
N CYS A 120 12.44 15.06 8.72
CA CYS A 120 13.80 15.50 9.07
C CYS A 120 13.82 16.63 10.12
N SER A 121 12.68 17.22 10.47
CA SER A 121 12.61 18.29 11.48
C SER A 121 11.58 18.01 12.56
N THR A 122 10.29 17.87 12.19
CA THR A 122 9.20 17.76 13.17
C THR A 122 9.28 16.46 13.96
N ASP A 123 9.55 15.32 13.30
CA ASP A 123 9.58 14.01 13.97
C ASP A 123 10.82 13.86 14.86
N MET A 124 11.91 14.54 14.49
CA MET A 124 13.14 14.57 15.26
C MET A 124 12.95 15.22 16.64
N ASP A 125 11.95 16.09 16.81
CA ASP A 125 11.66 16.72 18.10
C ASP A 125 11.24 15.70 19.17
N TYR A 126 10.49 14.66 18.78
CA TYR A 126 10.06 13.61 19.70
C TYR A 126 11.10 12.47 19.82
N ARG A 127 12.06 12.35 18.89
CA ARG A 127 13.02 11.24 18.82
C ARG A 127 13.69 10.93 20.17
N SER A 128 14.18 11.96 20.86
CA SER A 128 14.87 11.80 22.16
C SER A 128 13.99 11.22 23.28
N TRP A 129 12.65 11.31 23.14
CA TRP A 129 11.68 10.80 24.09
C TRP A 129 11.33 9.31 23.84
N VAL A 130 11.50 8.84 22.60
CA VAL A 130 11.06 7.50 22.18
C VAL A 130 12.21 6.51 22.07
N VAL A 131 13.42 6.97 21.74
CA VAL A 131 14.59 6.09 21.59
C VAL A 131 14.91 5.40 22.92
N GLY A 132 14.89 4.07 22.91
CA GLY A 132 15.14 3.25 24.09
C GLY A 132 14.00 3.20 25.10
N HIS A 133 12.86 3.83 24.83
CA HIS A 133 11.68 3.74 25.67
C HIS A 133 11.04 2.35 25.53
N ALA A 134 10.86 1.63 26.64
CA ALA A 134 10.47 0.23 26.65
C ALA A 134 9.14 -0.06 25.91
N ASP A 135 8.19 0.87 26.02
CA ASP A 135 6.84 0.69 25.46
C ASP A 135 6.65 1.30 24.06
N ALA A 136 7.65 2.01 23.50
CA ALA A 136 7.47 2.75 22.25
C ALA A 136 7.15 1.82 21.06
N ALA A 137 7.87 0.71 20.92
CA ALA A 137 7.63 -0.26 19.86
C ALA A 137 6.25 -0.91 19.97
N ALA A 138 5.88 -1.37 21.17
CA ALA A 138 4.57 -1.97 21.42
C ALA A 138 3.42 -0.98 21.19
N ALA A 139 3.61 0.30 21.56
CA ALA A 139 2.65 1.35 21.30
C ALA A 139 2.42 1.58 19.80
N ALA A 140 3.49 1.63 18.99
CA ALA A 140 3.39 1.73 17.54
C ALA A 140 2.66 0.52 16.93
N GLU A 141 3.02 -0.70 17.35
CA GLU A 141 2.42 -1.94 16.86
C GLU A 141 0.93 -2.07 17.22
N SER A 142 0.49 -1.43 18.32
CA SER A 142 -0.92 -1.44 18.75
C SER A 142 -1.86 -0.75 17.76
N VAL A 143 -1.35 0.13 16.91
CA VAL A 143 -2.13 0.82 15.88
C VAL A 143 -1.92 0.12 14.54
N THR A 144 -2.95 -0.54 14.04
CA THR A 144 -2.90 -1.30 12.77
C THR A 144 -3.59 -0.55 11.65
N LEU A 145 -3.05 -0.65 10.42
CA LEU A 145 -3.63 0.01 9.25
C LEU A 145 -5.05 -0.52 8.93
N THR A 146 -5.36 -1.74 9.34
CA THR A 146 -6.69 -2.35 9.22
C THR A 146 -7.69 -1.89 10.30
N GLY A 147 -7.24 -1.16 11.32
CA GLY A 147 -8.03 -0.73 12.48
C GLY A 147 -8.23 -1.82 13.54
N PRO A 148 -8.80 -1.48 14.72
CA PRO A 148 -9.12 -2.46 15.76
C PRO A 148 -10.23 -3.39 15.26
N ARG A 149 -9.87 -4.64 14.93
CA ARG A 149 -10.84 -5.70 14.66
C ARG A 149 -11.04 -6.52 15.94
N PRO A 150 -12.28 -6.68 16.43
CA PRO A 150 -12.56 -7.44 17.65
C PRO A 150 -12.11 -8.91 17.61
N ASP A 151 -11.98 -9.50 16.41
CA ASP A 151 -11.76 -10.95 16.22
C ASP A 151 -10.53 -11.29 15.34
N ALA A 152 -9.53 -10.42 15.27
CA ALA A 152 -8.41 -10.63 14.36
C ALA A 152 -7.37 -11.63 14.89
N VAL A 153 -7.39 -12.84 14.35
CA VAL A 153 -6.16 -13.61 14.16
C VAL A 153 -5.16 -12.70 13.46
N SER A 154 -4.04 -12.36 14.11
CA SER A 154 -2.99 -11.55 13.50
C SER A 154 -2.44 -12.32 12.29
N LEU A 155 -2.60 -11.76 11.10
CA LEU A 155 -1.96 -12.28 9.91
C LEU A 155 -0.44 -12.09 10.06
N ASP A 156 0.34 -13.15 9.89
CA ASP A 156 1.79 -13.02 9.75
C ASP A 156 2.10 -12.58 8.31
N TRP A 157 2.20 -11.27 8.10
CA TRP A 157 2.50 -10.71 6.79
C TRP A 157 3.86 -11.16 6.26
N LYS A 158 4.83 -11.41 7.15
CA LYS A 158 6.21 -11.75 6.76
C LYS A 158 6.30 -13.09 6.06
N SER A 159 5.41 -14.03 6.40
CA SER A 159 5.38 -15.37 5.81
C SER A 159 4.66 -15.42 4.46
N LEU A 160 3.95 -14.35 4.07
CA LEU A 160 3.17 -14.35 2.84
C LEU A 160 4.06 -14.18 1.61
N ARG A 161 3.74 -14.98 0.58
CA ARG A 161 4.31 -14.89 -0.76
C ARG A 161 3.24 -14.45 -1.73
N VAL A 162 3.36 -13.21 -2.23
CA VAL A 162 2.33 -12.57 -3.07
C VAL A 162 2.87 -12.40 -4.48
N LEU A 163 2.07 -12.80 -5.47
CA LEU A 163 2.32 -12.45 -6.86
C LEU A 163 1.39 -11.31 -7.28
N VAL A 164 1.97 -10.21 -7.73
CA VAL A 164 1.26 -9.08 -8.34
C VAL A 164 1.40 -9.19 -9.86
N VAL A 165 0.30 -9.17 -10.60
CA VAL A 165 0.28 -9.28 -12.06
C VAL A 165 -0.35 -8.02 -12.62
N ASP A 166 0.45 -7.17 -13.26
CA ASP A 166 0.01 -5.88 -13.82
C ASP A 166 1.08 -5.43 -14.83
N ASP A 167 0.67 -5.04 -16.03
CA ASP A 167 1.57 -4.55 -17.08
C ASP A 167 2.07 -3.12 -16.81
N ASN A 168 1.34 -2.36 -15.99
CA ASN A 168 1.79 -1.07 -15.50
C ASN A 168 2.83 -1.26 -14.38
N GLN A 169 4.10 -1.06 -14.76
CA GLN A 169 5.21 -1.17 -13.81
C GLN A 169 5.09 -0.18 -12.65
N ASN A 170 4.60 1.04 -12.86
CA ASN A 170 4.44 2.02 -11.79
C ASN A 170 3.43 1.51 -10.74
N PHE A 171 2.33 0.90 -11.19
CA PHE A 171 1.34 0.29 -10.30
C PHE A 171 1.91 -0.91 -9.52
N CYS A 172 2.66 -1.79 -10.18
CA CYS A 172 3.41 -2.87 -9.52
C CYS A 172 4.33 -2.34 -8.39
N HIS A 173 5.01 -1.21 -8.61
CA HIS A 173 5.86 -0.59 -7.58
C HIS A 173 5.04 -0.01 -6.41
N VAL A 174 3.90 0.62 -6.69
CA VAL A 174 2.98 1.10 -5.63
C VAL A 174 2.48 -0.07 -4.79
N MET A 175 2.01 -1.15 -5.42
CA MET A 175 1.55 -2.35 -4.73
C MET A 175 2.64 -2.96 -3.86
N ARG A 176 3.86 -3.10 -4.39
CA ARG A 176 5.03 -3.57 -3.64
C ARG A 176 5.30 -2.69 -2.42
N THR A 177 5.32 -1.36 -2.60
CA THR A 177 5.57 -0.39 -1.51
C THR A 177 4.57 -0.56 -0.37
N ILE A 178 3.29 -0.77 -0.70
CA ILE A 178 2.22 -1.01 0.27
C ILE A 178 2.40 -2.35 1.01
N LEU A 179 2.71 -3.42 0.29
CA LEU A 179 2.87 -4.76 0.87
C LEU A 179 4.14 -4.88 1.74
N GLU A 180 5.25 -4.27 1.31
CA GLU A 180 6.49 -4.20 2.10
C GLU A 180 6.27 -3.40 3.38
N GLY A 181 5.45 -2.34 3.35
CA GLY A 181 5.13 -1.51 4.51
C GLY A 181 4.43 -2.26 5.65
N VAL A 182 3.67 -3.32 5.34
CA VAL A 182 3.10 -4.21 6.36
C VAL A 182 3.98 -5.43 6.68
N GLY A 183 5.14 -5.55 6.02
CA GLY A 183 6.15 -6.56 6.30
C GLY A 183 6.14 -7.77 5.37
N VAL A 184 5.40 -7.77 4.26
CA VAL A 184 5.48 -8.87 3.27
C VAL A 184 6.87 -8.91 2.66
N SER A 185 7.52 -10.09 2.68
CA SER A 185 8.94 -10.23 2.31
C SER A 185 9.17 -10.88 0.93
N ASP A 186 8.22 -11.68 0.43
CA ASP A 186 8.30 -12.30 -0.91
C ASP A 186 7.17 -11.74 -1.79
N ILE A 187 7.48 -10.67 -2.52
CA ILE A 187 6.57 -10.02 -3.47
C ILE A 187 7.15 -10.16 -4.87
N ARG A 188 6.48 -10.96 -5.68
CA ARG A 188 6.84 -11.18 -7.08
C ARG A 188 5.94 -10.33 -7.96
N THR A 189 6.47 -9.86 -9.07
CA THR A 189 5.71 -9.11 -10.08
C THR A 189 5.82 -9.78 -11.43
N ALA A 190 4.73 -9.83 -12.18
CA ALA A 190 4.71 -10.23 -13.58
C ALA A 190 4.00 -9.16 -14.41
N ALA A 191 4.55 -8.83 -15.58
CA ALA A 191 4.00 -7.82 -16.48
C ALA A 191 3.06 -8.40 -17.55
N ASP A 192 2.92 -9.73 -17.60
CA ASP A 192 2.08 -10.45 -18.55
C ASP A 192 1.62 -11.80 -17.96
N VAL A 193 0.64 -12.43 -18.63
CA VAL A 193 0.07 -13.72 -18.17
C VAL A 193 1.09 -14.86 -18.29
N ALA A 194 2.01 -14.81 -19.25
CA ALA A 194 3.03 -15.83 -19.43
C ALA A 194 4.02 -15.86 -18.24
N GLY A 195 4.51 -14.69 -17.83
CA GLY A 195 5.35 -14.49 -16.66
C GLY A 195 4.65 -14.85 -15.37
N ALA A 196 3.34 -14.55 -15.25
CA ALA A 196 2.54 -14.97 -14.10
C ALA A 196 2.47 -16.51 -14.01
N LYS A 197 2.20 -17.19 -15.12
CA LYS A 197 2.20 -18.66 -15.20
C LYS A 197 3.57 -19.24 -14.84
N LEU A 198 4.66 -18.64 -15.30
CA LEU A 198 6.02 -19.07 -14.95
C LEU A 198 6.27 -18.94 -13.43
N ALA A 199 5.88 -17.81 -12.83
CA ALA A 199 6.02 -17.57 -11.40
C ALA A 199 5.21 -18.57 -10.56
N LEU A 200 4.02 -18.96 -11.04
CA LEU A 200 3.11 -19.91 -10.39
C LEU A 200 3.59 -21.37 -10.44
N HIS A 201 4.40 -21.76 -11.43
CA HIS A 201 5.01 -23.09 -11.49
C HIS A 201 6.24 -23.25 -10.59
N GLY A 202 6.81 -22.13 -10.11
CA GLY A 202 8.03 -22.14 -9.30
C GLY A 202 7.75 -22.44 -7.84
N THR A 203 7.87 -21.41 -6.99
CA THR A 203 7.63 -21.54 -5.55
C THR A 203 6.14 -21.47 -5.26
N ALA A 204 5.68 -22.21 -4.24
CA ALA A 204 4.32 -22.05 -3.75
C ALA A 204 4.05 -20.58 -3.37
N LEU A 205 2.93 -20.05 -3.86
CA LEU A 205 2.46 -18.71 -3.55
C LEU A 205 1.28 -18.79 -2.58
N ASP A 206 1.10 -17.73 -1.80
CA ASP A 206 -0.01 -17.64 -0.86
C ASP A 206 -1.21 -16.90 -1.45
N MET A 207 -0.97 -16.03 -2.44
CA MET A 207 -2.01 -15.26 -3.13
C MET A 207 -1.53 -14.70 -4.48
N VAL A 208 -2.48 -14.45 -5.38
CA VAL A 208 -2.30 -13.63 -6.58
C VAL A 208 -3.17 -12.38 -6.50
N VAL A 209 -2.58 -11.23 -6.82
CA VAL A 209 -3.28 -9.97 -7.09
C VAL A 209 -3.07 -9.67 -8.56
N SER A 210 -4.12 -9.77 -9.38
CA SER A 210 -4.02 -9.62 -10.83
C SER A 210 -4.87 -8.46 -11.31
N ASP A 211 -4.32 -7.63 -12.20
CA ASP A 211 -5.12 -6.72 -12.99
C ASP A 211 -6.00 -7.46 -13.98
N TRP A 212 -7.08 -6.83 -14.39
CA TRP A 212 -8.03 -7.34 -15.36
C TRP A 212 -7.44 -7.38 -16.76
N HIS A 213 -6.77 -6.29 -17.15
CA HIS A 213 -6.07 -6.16 -18.42
C HIS A 213 -4.59 -6.24 -18.12
N VAL A 214 -3.88 -7.13 -18.80
CA VAL A 214 -2.43 -7.29 -18.61
C VAL A 214 -1.79 -7.28 -20.00
N GLY A 215 -1.51 -6.09 -20.51
CA GLY A 215 -1.06 -5.89 -21.88
C GLY A 215 -2.11 -6.35 -22.88
N ALA A 216 -1.75 -7.32 -23.72
CA ALA A 216 -2.67 -7.92 -24.70
C ALA A 216 -3.53 -9.06 -24.12
N ASP A 217 -3.22 -9.53 -22.90
CA ASP A 217 -3.86 -10.69 -22.28
C ASP A 217 -4.94 -10.26 -21.27
N SER A 218 -5.85 -11.19 -20.96
CA SER A 218 -6.83 -11.01 -19.88
C SER A 218 -6.39 -11.68 -18.59
N GLY A 219 -6.44 -10.95 -17.48
CA GLY A 219 -6.27 -11.52 -16.14
C GLY A 219 -7.32 -12.58 -15.80
N LEU A 220 -8.51 -12.53 -16.41
CA LEU A 220 -9.52 -13.58 -16.25
C LEU A 220 -9.07 -14.92 -16.83
N ASP A 221 -8.31 -14.91 -17.94
CA ASP A 221 -7.75 -16.12 -18.53
C ASP A 221 -6.69 -16.74 -17.61
N LEU A 222 -5.93 -15.89 -16.90
CA LEU A 222 -5.02 -16.34 -15.85
C LEU A 222 -5.80 -17.02 -14.70
N VAL A 223 -6.89 -16.41 -14.22
CA VAL A 223 -7.73 -17.00 -13.16
C VAL A 223 -8.30 -18.34 -13.60
N ALA A 224 -8.91 -18.40 -14.79
CA ALA A 224 -9.47 -19.63 -15.33
C ALA A 224 -8.40 -20.73 -15.50
N TRP A 225 -7.17 -20.35 -15.87
CA TRP A 225 -6.04 -21.27 -15.94
C TRP A 225 -5.62 -21.76 -14.54
N ILE A 226 -5.52 -20.88 -13.53
CA ILE A 226 -5.20 -21.23 -12.13
C ILE A 226 -6.18 -22.27 -11.61
N ARG A 227 -7.48 -22.08 -11.83
CA ARG A 227 -8.54 -23.01 -11.36
C ARG A 227 -8.51 -24.38 -12.02
N ARG A 228 -7.83 -24.53 -13.17
CA ARG A 228 -7.63 -25.84 -13.84
C ARG A 228 -6.38 -26.58 -13.35
N GLN A 229 -5.53 -25.94 -12.53
CA GLN A 229 -4.35 -26.58 -11.97
C GLN A 229 -4.69 -27.18 -10.60
N PRO A 230 -4.61 -28.51 -10.39
CA PRO A 230 -4.97 -29.15 -9.13
C PRO A 230 -4.24 -28.57 -7.90
N GLN A 231 -2.99 -28.15 -8.07
CA GLN A 231 -2.16 -27.57 -7.02
C GLN A 231 -2.42 -26.08 -6.74
N LEU A 232 -3.15 -25.38 -7.63
CA LEU A 232 -3.45 -23.95 -7.50
C LEU A 232 -4.95 -23.65 -7.41
N GLU A 233 -5.82 -24.66 -7.51
CA GLU A 233 -7.28 -24.45 -7.59
C GLU A 233 -7.83 -23.66 -6.39
N ASN A 234 -7.21 -23.79 -5.22
CA ASN A 234 -7.56 -23.07 -3.99
C ASN A 234 -6.65 -21.86 -3.69
N LEU A 235 -5.76 -21.48 -4.60
CA LEU A 235 -4.90 -20.31 -4.45
C LEU A 235 -5.76 -19.04 -4.50
N PRO A 236 -5.76 -18.19 -3.46
CA PRO A 236 -6.60 -16.99 -3.47
C PRO A 236 -6.18 -16.02 -4.57
N VAL A 237 -7.18 -15.55 -5.33
CA VAL A 237 -6.98 -14.58 -6.41
C VAL A 237 -7.84 -13.34 -6.16
N LEU A 238 -7.18 -12.19 -6.04
CA LEU A 238 -7.81 -10.88 -6.02
C LEU A 238 -7.68 -10.23 -7.40
N MET A 239 -8.82 -9.92 -8.02
CA MET A 239 -8.86 -9.16 -9.28
C MET A 239 -8.90 -7.67 -9.01
N LEU A 240 -8.08 -6.92 -9.74
CA LEU A 240 -8.11 -5.46 -9.80
C LEU A 240 -8.68 -5.02 -11.13
N SER A 241 -9.40 -3.91 -11.17
CA SER A 241 -9.89 -3.34 -12.43
C SER A 241 -9.90 -1.83 -12.42
N GLY A 242 -9.64 -1.22 -13.57
CA GLY A 242 -9.92 0.19 -13.82
C GLY A 242 -11.42 0.52 -14.00
N HIS A 243 -11.69 1.82 -14.14
CA HIS A 243 -13.00 2.46 -14.25
C HIS A 243 -13.66 2.27 -15.65
N GLU A 244 -13.51 1.10 -16.27
CA GLU A 244 -14.26 0.78 -17.49
C GLU A 244 -15.57 0.11 -17.13
N ARG A 245 -16.68 0.65 -17.67
CA ARG A 245 -18.09 0.30 -17.38
C ARG A 245 -18.47 -1.18 -17.59
N VAL A 246 -17.52 -2.05 -17.89
CA VAL A 246 -17.68 -3.47 -18.26
C VAL A 246 -17.05 -4.43 -17.23
N ALA A 247 -16.25 -3.93 -16.28
CA ALA A 247 -15.72 -4.77 -15.20
C ALA A 247 -16.80 -5.05 -14.14
N ASN A 248 -17.67 -6.02 -14.42
CA ASN A 248 -18.65 -6.47 -13.46
C ASN A 248 -17.96 -7.45 -12.48
N ARG A 249 -18.05 -7.14 -11.19
CA ARG A 249 -17.65 -8.04 -10.08
C ARG A 249 -18.11 -9.47 -10.31
N ASP A 250 -19.32 -9.66 -10.84
CA ASP A 250 -19.87 -10.99 -11.12
C ASP A 250 -19.04 -11.77 -12.14
N VAL A 251 -18.50 -11.10 -13.17
CA VAL A 251 -17.67 -11.73 -14.21
C VAL A 251 -16.34 -12.20 -13.62
N ALA A 252 -15.68 -11.40 -12.77
CA ALA A 252 -14.46 -11.82 -12.08
C ALA A 252 -14.72 -13.05 -11.19
N LEU A 253 -15.78 -13.03 -10.39
CA LEU A 253 -16.12 -14.13 -9.50
C LEU A 253 -16.51 -15.40 -10.26
N ASN A 254 -17.26 -15.26 -11.36
CA ASN A 254 -17.65 -16.39 -12.22
C ASN A 254 -16.45 -17.01 -12.95
N ALA A 255 -15.42 -16.22 -13.27
CA ALA A 255 -14.15 -16.75 -13.78
C ALA A 255 -13.34 -17.51 -12.72
N GLY A 256 -13.73 -17.40 -11.44
CA GLY A 256 -13.13 -18.08 -10.32
C GLY A 256 -12.29 -17.19 -9.40
N ALA A 257 -12.33 -15.86 -9.55
CA ALA A 257 -11.65 -14.98 -8.60
C ALA A 257 -12.34 -15.05 -7.22
N ASP A 258 -11.58 -14.83 -6.14
CA ASP A 258 -12.11 -14.88 -4.79
C ASP A 258 -12.67 -13.53 -4.31
N GLU A 259 -12.10 -12.43 -4.82
CA GLU A 259 -12.57 -11.09 -4.56
C GLU A 259 -12.15 -10.14 -5.70
N PHE A 260 -12.76 -8.96 -5.71
CA PHE A 260 -12.56 -7.91 -6.70
C PHE A 260 -12.37 -6.54 -6.01
N MET A 261 -11.48 -5.69 -6.55
CA MET A 261 -11.36 -4.28 -6.15
C MET A 261 -11.17 -3.35 -7.35
N GLU A 262 -11.74 -2.16 -7.24
CA GLU A 262 -11.66 -1.13 -8.26
C GLU A 262 -10.50 -0.15 -8.00
N LYS A 263 -9.73 0.15 -9.04
CA LYS A 263 -8.64 1.15 -9.05
C LYS A 263 -9.24 2.57 -9.06
N PRO A 264 -8.66 3.54 -8.34
CA PRO A 264 -7.40 3.46 -7.58
C PRO A 264 -7.56 2.73 -6.24
N ILE A 265 -6.61 1.83 -5.94
CA ILE A 265 -6.66 0.98 -4.74
C ILE A 265 -6.24 1.77 -3.51
N SER A 266 -7.04 1.66 -2.45
CA SER A 266 -6.66 2.14 -1.12
C SER A 266 -5.81 1.11 -0.39
N ALA A 267 -4.74 1.56 0.28
CA ALA A 267 -3.85 0.67 1.03
C ALA A 267 -4.60 -0.09 2.12
N ARG A 268 -5.46 0.61 2.87
CA ARG A 268 -6.27 -0.02 3.92
C ARG A 268 -7.26 -1.03 3.34
N GLY A 269 -7.94 -0.69 2.23
CA GLY A 269 -8.89 -1.56 1.55
C GLY A 269 -8.23 -2.84 1.03
N LEU A 270 -7.08 -2.70 0.37
CA LEU A 270 -6.26 -3.83 -0.07
C LEU A 270 -5.94 -4.78 1.08
N LEU A 271 -5.35 -4.27 2.16
CA LEU A 271 -4.93 -5.12 3.29
C LEU A 271 -6.10 -5.80 3.99
N ILE A 272 -7.23 -5.10 4.13
CA ILE A 272 -8.48 -5.66 4.63
C ILE A 272 -8.94 -6.83 3.75
N CYS A 273 -8.86 -6.67 2.43
CA CYS A 273 -9.21 -7.69 1.46
C CYS A 273 -8.25 -8.89 1.53
N LEU A 274 -6.93 -8.66 1.53
CA LEU A 274 -5.95 -9.75 1.61
C LEU A 274 -6.09 -10.55 2.91
N ALA A 275 -6.26 -9.86 4.04
CA ALA A 275 -6.48 -10.52 5.32
C ALA A 275 -7.77 -11.36 5.33
N LYS A 276 -8.85 -10.86 4.70
CA LYS A 276 -10.11 -11.61 4.53
C LYS A 276 -9.88 -12.89 3.71
N LEU A 277 -9.17 -12.79 2.58
CA LEU A 277 -8.87 -13.93 1.71
C LEU A 277 -8.02 -15.00 2.42
N MET A 278 -7.00 -14.57 3.17
CA MET A 278 -6.14 -15.50 3.92
C MET A 278 -6.85 -16.20 5.06
N ARG A 279 -7.77 -15.51 5.74
CA ARG A 279 -8.61 -16.15 6.75
C ARG A 279 -9.50 -17.22 6.13
N LYS A 280 -10.21 -16.91 5.04
CA LYS A 280 -11.08 -17.86 4.34
C LYS A 280 -10.31 -19.11 3.89
N ARG A 281 -9.09 -18.94 3.38
CA ARG A 281 -8.22 -20.07 2.99
C ARG A 281 -7.87 -20.97 4.17
N ARG A 282 -7.56 -20.40 5.35
CA ARG A 282 -7.26 -21.16 6.57
C ARG A 282 -8.47 -21.91 7.14
N GLU A 283 -9.68 -21.40 6.92
CA GLU A 283 -10.93 -22.04 7.36
C GLU A 283 -11.36 -23.19 6.43
N GLN A 284 -10.86 -23.22 5.20
CA GLN A 284 -11.23 -24.18 4.15
C GLN A 284 -10.21 -25.32 3.94
N GLY A 285 -9.03 -25.23 4.57
CA GLY A 285 -7.98 -26.26 4.55
C GLY A 285 -7.84 -26.93 5.90
#